data_AF-A0AAV8ZTT2-F1
#
_entry.id   AF-A0AAV8ZTT2-F1
#
_cell.length_a   1.000
_cell.length_b   1.000
_cell.length_c   1.000
_cell.angle_alpha   90.00
_cell.angle_beta   90.00
_cell.angle_gamma   90.00
#
_symmetry.space_group_name_H-M   'P 1'
#
loop_
_entity.id
_entity.type
_entity.pdbx_description
1 polymer ?
#
loop_
_entity_poly.entity_id
_entity_poly.type
_entity_poly.pdbx_seq_one_letter_code
_entity_poly.pdbx_strand_id
1 'polypeptide(L)'
;MSKRKHNTLNLEEKVKILKLIESGESFANIASKYGVGKSTVGDIKKEQDKNIGERSRGTPLSGDILCEKAKFFYQKIAQKDDFKASSGWLQKFKKRFGIRQLTVSGELLSSDFSAVEPFREKLKKKKLRN
;
A
#
# COMPACT_ATOMS: atom_id res chain seq x y z
N MET A 1 -30.00 14.61 17.12
CA MET A 1 -29.44 13.87 15.98
C MET A 1 -28.85 12.55 16.48
N SER A 2 -29.30 11.40 15.97
CA SER A 2 -28.79 10.09 16.39
C SER A 2 -27.34 9.90 15.91
N LYS A 3 -26.44 9.44 16.79
CA LYS A 3 -25.05 9.17 16.42
C LYS A 3 -25.02 8.09 15.33
N ARG A 4 -24.40 8.37 14.17
CA ARG A 4 -24.25 7.39 13.09
C ARG A 4 -23.47 6.18 13.62
N LYS A 5 -24.04 4.98 13.44
CA LYS A 5 -23.32 3.73 13.70
C LYS A 5 -22.18 3.59 12.70
N HIS A 6 -20.98 3.31 13.19
CA HIS A 6 -19.80 3.10 12.35
C HIS A 6 -19.93 1.75 11.63
N ASN A 7 -20.12 1.77 10.31
CA ASN A 7 -20.20 0.56 9.50
C ASN A 7 -18.79 0.11 9.11
N THR A 8 -18.20 -0.79 9.90
CA THR A 8 -16.81 -1.23 9.72
C THR A 8 -16.70 -2.20 8.55
N LEU A 9 -16.28 -1.71 7.37
CA LEU A 9 -15.93 -2.56 6.24
C LEU A 9 -14.79 -3.52 6.60
N ASN A 10 -14.99 -4.80 6.32
CA ASN A 10 -13.97 -5.82 6.51
C ASN A 10 -12.85 -5.70 5.46
N LEU A 11 -11.67 -6.27 5.74
CA LEU A 11 -10.51 -6.15 4.85
C LEU A 11 -10.82 -6.73 3.46
N GLU A 12 -11.54 -7.85 3.41
CA GLU A 12 -11.94 -8.50 2.17
C GLU A 12 -12.87 -7.63 1.32
N GLU A 13 -13.82 -6.94 1.96
CA GLU A 13 -14.75 -6.04 1.29
C GLU A 13 -14.02 -4.82 0.72
N LYS A 14 -13.06 -4.27 1.47
CA LYS A 14 -12.18 -3.20 0.98
C LYS A 14 -11.37 -3.67 -0.23
N VAL A 15 -10.78 -4.86 -0.20
CA VAL A 15 -10.02 -5.41 -1.34
C VAL A 15 -10.92 -5.63 -2.56
N LYS A 16 -12.15 -6.11 -2.37
CA LYS A 16 -13.12 -6.26 -3.46
C LYS A 16 -13.52 -4.90 -4.05
N ILE A 17 -13.76 -3.88 -3.22
CA ILE A 17 -14.01 -2.51 -3.65
C ILE A 17 -12.83 -1.99 -4.49
N LEU A 18 -11.59 -2.19 -4.07
CA LEU A 18 -10.40 -1.74 -4.81
C LEU A 18 -10.30 -2.38 -6.20
N LYS A 19 -10.54 -3.69 -6.30
CA LYS A 19 -10.56 -4.39 -7.60
C LYS A 19 -11.61 -3.83 -8.56
N LEU A 20 -12.79 -3.46 -8.06
CA LEU A 20 -13.87 -2.88 -8.87
C LEU A 20 -13.54 -1.45 -9.30
N ILE A 21 -12.83 -0.68 -8.47
CA ILE A 21 -12.32 0.64 -8.83
C ILE A 21 -11.29 0.53 -9.97
N GLU A 22 -10.38 -0.45 -9.89
CA GLU A 22 -9.37 -0.71 -10.92
C GLU A 22 -9.99 -1.21 -12.24
N SER A 23 -11.08 -1.98 -12.18
CA SER A 23 -11.83 -2.40 -13.36
C SER A 23 -12.69 -1.31 -13.99
N GLY A 24 -12.67 -0.08 -13.44
CA GLY A 24 -13.40 1.07 -13.97
C GLY A 24 -14.88 1.12 -13.60
N GLU A 25 -15.35 0.37 -12.59
CA GLU A 25 -16.71 0.54 -12.10
C GLU A 25 -16.92 1.92 -11.46
N SER A 26 -18.09 2.51 -11.71
CA SER A 26 -18.48 3.77 -11.09
C SER A 26 -18.58 3.64 -9.57
N PHE A 27 -18.08 4.64 -8.85
CA PHE A 27 -18.21 4.72 -7.38
C PHE A 27 -19.67 4.67 -6.91
N ALA A 28 -20.62 5.11 -7.73
CA ALA A 28 -22.03 4.99 -7.42
C ALA A 28 -22.51 3.53 -7.40
N ASN A 29 -22.06 2.71 -8.35
CA ASN A 29 -22.42 1.30 -8.41
C ASN A 29 -21.76 0.51 -7.28
N ILE A 30 -20.50 0.80 -6.98
CA ILE A 30 -19.77 0.20 -5.87
C ILE A 30 -20.43 0.56 -4.53
N ALA A 31 -20.79 1.84 -4.33
CA ALA A 31 -21.50 2.30 -3.14
C ALA A 31 -22.82 1.54 -2.93
N SER A 32 -23.64 1.41 -3.98
CA SER A 32 -24.89 0.67 -3.94
C SER A 32 -24.69 -0.83 -3.68
N LYS A 33 -23.67 -1.44 -4.30
CA LYS A 33 -23.36 -2.88 -4.18
C LYS A 33 -22.90 -3.29 -2.78
N TYR A 34 -22.17 -2.42 -2.09
CA TYR A 34 -21.64 -2.69 -0.75
C TYR A 34 -22.41 -1.96 0.36
N GLY A 35 -23.49 -1.24 0.04
CA GLY A 35 -24.29 -0.50 1.04
C GLY A 35 -23.51 0.59 1.77
N VAL A 36 -22.54 1.21 1.09
CA VAL A 36 -21.65 2.24 1.67
C VAL A 36 -21.86 3.59 1.00
N GLY A 37 -21.54 4.68 1.69
CA GLY A 37 -21.58 6.00 1.09
C GLY A 37 -20.55 6.15 -0.04
N LYS A 38 -20.88 6.89 -1.10
CA LYS A 38 -19.93 7.24 -2.18
C LYS A 38 -18.65 7.88 -1.63
N SER A 39 -18.75 8.66 -0.56
CA SER A 39 -17.61 9.24 0.16
C SER A 39 -16.68 8.17 0.70
N THR A 40 -17.21 7.10 1.30
CA THR A 40 -16.44 5.98 1.84
C THR A 40 -15.66 5.25 0.75
N VAL A 41 -16.26 5.03 -0.42
CA VAL A 41 -15.56 4.44 -1.59
C VAL A 41 -14.39 5.35 -2.03
N GLY A 42 -14.61 6.66 -2.05
CA GLY A 42 -13.57 7.66 -2.36
C GLY A 42 -12.45 7.72 -1.32
N ASP A 43 -12.78 7.63 -0.04
CA ASP A 43 -11.80 7.62 1.05
C ASP A 43 -10.95 6.35 1.01
N ILE A 44 -11.56 5.19 0.71
CA ILE A 44 -10.83 3.93 0.51
C ILE A 44 -9.84 4.04 -0.65
N LYS A 45 -10.24 4.67 -1.77
CA LYS A 45 -9.33 4.93 -2.89
C LYS A 45 -8.18 5.86 -2.48
N LYS A 46 -8.47 6.97 -1.79
CA LYS A 46 -7.44 7.90 -1.31
C LYS A 46 -6.48 7.24 -0.31
N GLU A 47 -6.99 6.40 0.59
CA GLU A 47 -6.18 5.61 1.52
C GLU A 47 -5.28 4.62 0.77
N GLN A 48 -5.79 3.97 -0.29
CA GLN A 48 -5.00 3.10 -1.18
C GLN A 48 -3.93 3.90 -1.95
N ASP A 49 -4.29 5.00 -2.59
CA ASP A 49 -3.39 5.86 -3.36
C ASP A 49 -2.29 6.45 -2.48
N LYS A 50 -2.61 6.80 -1.23
CA LYS A 50 -1.62 7.20 -0.23
C LYS A 50 -0.66 6.05 0.09
N ASN A 51 -1.14 4.82 0.25
CA ASN A 51 -0.26 3.68 0.52
C ASN A 51 0.57 3.25 -0.72
N ILE A 52 0.02 3.33 -1.93
CA ILE A 52 0.69 2.96 -3.19
C ILE A 52 1.70 4.04 -3.61
N GLY A 53 1.35 5.31 -3.45
CA GLY A 53 2.23 6.45 -3.75
C GLY A 53 3.51 6.46 -2.91
N GLU A 54 3.47 5.98 -1.67
CA GLU A 54 4.66 5.87 -0.83
C GLU A 54 5.60 4.72 -1.28
N ARG A 55 5.05 3.62 -1.78
CA ARG A 55 5.85 2.48 -2.29
C ARG A 55 6.53 2.81 -3.63
N SER A 56 5.88 3.57 -4.50
CA SER A 56 6.44 3.99 -5.80
C SER A 56 7.44 5.15 -5.68
N ARG A 57 7.33 5.99 -4.64
CA ARG A 57 8.28 7.07 -4.35
C ARG A 57 9.56 6.63 -3.65
N GLY A 58 9.68 5.34 -3.33
CA GLY A 58 10.81 4.84 -2.54
C GLY A 58 10.83 5.39 -1.11
N THR A 59 9.74 5.96 -0.62
CA THR A 59 9.65 6.33 0.79
C THR A 59 9.63 5.04 1.60
N PRO A 60 10.56 4.83 2.54
CA PRO A 60 10.49 3.66 3.40
C PRO A 60 9.15 3.69 4.14
N LEU A 61 8.38 2.59 4.07
CA LEU A 61 7.22 2.39 4.94
C LEU A 61 7.68 2.64 6.37
N SER A 62 7.29 3.80 6.93
CA SER A 62 7.81 4.24 8.22
C SER A 62 7.49 3.18 9.26
N GLY A 63 8.40 2.99 10.21
CA GLY A 63 8.23 2.02 11.29
C GLY A 63 6.89 2.21 12.01
N ASP A 64 6.43 3.45 12.12
CA ASP A 64 5.17 3.83 12.75
C ASP A 64 3.95 3.24 12.02
N ILE A 65 3.97 3.24 10.69
CA ILE A 65 2.87 2.68 9.88
C ILE A 65 2.76 1.17 10.12
N LEU A 66 3.91 0.47 10.16
CA LEU A 66 3.95 -0.96 10.47
C LEU A 66 3.44 -1.24 11.89
N CYS A 67 3.83 -0.42 12.87
CA CYS A 67 3.38 -0.58 14.25
C CYS A 67 1.87 -0.38 14.39
N GLU A 68 1.32 0.67 13.77
CA GLU A 68 -0.13 0.93 13.81
C GLU A 68 -0.94 -0.17 13.13
N LYS A 69 -0.48 -0.67 11.98
CA LYS A 69 -1.14 -1.82 11.33
C LYS A 69 -1.05 -3.08 12.18
N ALA A 70 0.08 -3.32 12.84
CA ALA A 70 0.23 -4.49 13.71
C ALA A 70 -0.70 -4.44 14.93
N LYS A 71 -0.89 -3.27 15.56
CA LYS A 71 -1.89 -3.07 16.62
C LYS A 71 -3.30 -3.37 16.14
N PHE A 72 -3.66 -2.82 14.98
CA PHE A 72 -4.97 -3.07 14.37
C PHE A 72 -5.23 -4.56 14.13
N PHE A 73 -4.24 -5.29 13.58
CA PHE A 73 -4.39 -6.73 13.35
C PHE A 73 -4.44 -7.51 14.65
N TYR A 74 -3.62 -7.17 15.63
CA TYR A 74 -3.67 -7.82 16.94
C TYR A 74 -5.05 -7.65 17.59
N GLN A 75 -5.60 -6.44 17.57
CA GLN A 75 -6.94 -6.18 18.09
C GLN A 75 -8.00 -7.01 17.37
N LYS A 76 -7.92 -7.15 16.05
CA LYS A 76 -8.88 -7.92 15.27
C LYS A 76 -8.78 -9.43 15.48
N ILE A 77 -7.57 -9.96 15.59
CA ILE A 77 -7.33 -11.41 15.67
C ILE A 77 -7.48 -11.89 17.11
N ALA A 78 -6.87 -11.17 18.07
CA ALA A 78 -6.82 -11.57 19.47
C ALA A 78 -7.97 -10.97 20.31
N GLN A 79 -8.73 -9.99 19.78
CA GLN A 79 -9.77 -9.26 20.51
C GLN A 79 -9.27 -8.62 21.81
N LYS A 80 -7.98 -8.22 21.82
CA LYS A 80 -7.27 -7.60 22.95
C LYS A 80 -6.53 -6.34 22.49
N ASP A 81 -6.21 -5.43 23.40
CA ASP A 81 -5.54 -4.17 23.10
C ASP A 81 -4.18 -3.97 23.81
N ASP A 82 -3.68 -5.02 24.48
CA ASP A 82 -2.44 -5.00 25.27
C ASP A 82 -1.15 -5.02 24.42
N PHE A 83 -1.28 -5.25 23.11
CA PHE A 83 -0.14 -5.24 22.21
C PHE A 83 0.32 -3.81 21.87
N LYS A 84 1.50 -3.45 22.38
CA LYS A 84 2.07 -2.11 22.23
C LYS A 84 2.70 -1.82 20.86
N ALA A 85 3.03 -2.84 20.07
CA ALA A 85 3.84 -2.72 18.85
C ALA A 85 5.03 -1.76 19.01
N SER A 86 5.85 -1.98 20.04
CA SER A 86 6.95 -1.08 20.38
C SER A 86 8.05 -1.06 19.31
N SER A 87 8.93 -0.06 19.37
CA SER A 87 10.15 0.01 18.55
C SER A 87 11.00 -1.25 18.68
N GLY A 88 11.16 -1.77 19.90
CA GLY A 88 11.89 -3.02 20.17
C GLY A 88 11.21 -4.25 19.56
N TRP A 89 9.87 -4.31 19.56
CA TRP A 89 9.14 -5.35 18.83
C TRP A 89 9.38 -5.25 17.33
N LEU A 90 9.28 -4.05 16.74
CA LEU A 90 9.47 -3.84 15.31
C LEU A 90 10.88 -4.27 14.86
N GLN A 91 11.92 -3.93 15.63
CA GLN A 91 13.30 -4.33 15.33
C GLN A 91 13.44 -5.86 15.33
N LYS A 92 12.91 -6.53 16.36
CA LYS A 92 12.94 -8.01 16.45
C LYS A 92 12.11 -8.67 15.35
N PHE A 93 10.93 -8.12 15.04
CA PHE A 93 10.05 -8.58 13.97
C PHE A 93 10.77 -8.49 12.62
N LYS A 94 11.35 -7.34 12.31
CA LYS A 94 12.15 -7.14 11.10
C LYS A 94 13.31 -8.13 10.99
N LYS A 95 14.08 -8.28 12.07
CA LYS A 95 15.20 -9.25 12.13
C LYS A 95 14.73 -10.69 11.92
N ARG A 96 13.65 -11.11 12.57
CA ARG A 96 13.12 -12.48 12.50
C ARG A 96 12.61 -12.85 11.11
N PHE A 97 11.95 -11.91 10.43
CA PHE A 97 11.37 -12.13 9.11
C PHE A 97 12.26 -11.64 7.95
N GLY A 98 13.51 -11.27 8.24
CA GLY A 98 14.45 -10.80 7.23
C GLY A 98 14.03 -9.51 6.52
N ILE A 99 13.16 -8.70 7.14
CA ILE A 99 12.71 -7.42 6.60
C ILE A 99 13.83 -6.40 6.82
N ARG A 100 14.62 -6.17 5.79
CA ARG A 100 15.74 -5.23 5.85
C ARG A 100 15.22 -3.81 5.72
N GLN A 101 15.67 -2.91 6.60
CA GLN A 101 15.59 -1.47 6.36
C GLN A 101 16.63 -1.15 5.31
N LEU A 102 16.26 -1.23 4.03
CA LEU A 102 17.07 -0.66 2.97
C LEU A 102 16.94 0.86 3.14
N THR A 103 17.98 1.50 3.66
CA THR A 103 18.16 2.93 3.43
C THR A 103 18.14 3.08 1.92
N VAL A 104 17.17 3.84 1.38
CA VAL A 104 17.17 4.17 -0.05
C VAL A 104 18.32 5.15 -0.26
N SER A 105 19.54 4.62 -0.29
CA SER A 105 20.74 5.36 -0.61
C SER A 105 20.94 5.26 -2.12
N GLY A 106 20.71 6.38 -2.81
CA GLY A 106 21.50 6.76 -3.99
C GLY A 106 21.08 6.29 -5.38
N GLU A 107 20.23 5.28 -5.58
CA GLU A 107 20.04 4.75 -6.96
C GLU A 107 18.81 5.29 -7.71
N LEU A 108 17.70 5.61 -7.01
CA LEU A 108 16.48 6.07 -7.68
C LEU A 108 16.60 7.47 -8.31
N LEU A 109 17.49 8.32 -7.76
CA LEU A 109 17.71 9.69 -8.24
C LEU A 109 18.80 9.79 -9.32
N SER A 110 19.60 8.72 -9.53
CA SER A 110 20.69 8.70 -10.52
C SER A 110 20.33 7.97 -11.81
N SER A 111 19.11 7.42 -11.92
CA SER A 111 18.67 6.74 -13.12
C SER A 111 18.34 7.76 -14.20
N ASP A 112 19.32 8.06 -15.06
CA ASP A 112 19.14 8.89 -16.24
C ASP A 112 18.23 8.15 -17.25
N PHE A 113 16.94 8.44 -17.19
CA PHE A 113 15.96 7.90 -18.13
C PHE A 113 16.29 8.25 -19.59
N SER A 114 17.05 9.32 -19.84
CA SER A 114 17.46 9.70 -21.20
C SER A 114 18.44 8.70 -21.83
N ALA A 115 19.18 7.94 -21.00
CA ALA A 115 20.12 6.92 -21.46
C ALA A 115 19.46 5.58 -21.81
N VAL A 116 18.17 5.39 -21.50
CA VAL A 116 17.46 4.12 -21.72
C VAL A 116 17.25 3.82 -23.21
N GLU A 117 16.78 4.81 -23.99
CA GLU A 117 16.52 4.63 -25.41
C GLU A 117 17.79 4.40 -26.26
N PRO A 118 18.89 5.17 -26.06
CA PRO A 118 20.17 4.88 -26.71
C PRO A 118 20.69 3.47 -26.44
N PHE A 119 20.52 2.96 -25.21
CA PHE A 119 20.94 1.61 -24.84
C PHE A 119 20.09 0.53 -25.52
N ARG A 120 18.76 0.73 -25.60
CA ARG A 120 17.84 -0.18 -26.31
C ARG A 120 18.22 -0.32 -27.79
N GLU A 121 18.53 0.78 -28.47
CA GLU A 121 19.00 0.72 -29.86
C GLU A 121 20.32 -0.04 -30.00
N LYS A 122 21.27 0.20 -29.10
CA LYS A 122 22.57 -0.46 -29.12
C LYS A 122 22.44 -1.98 -28.98
N LEU A 123 21.52 -2.44 -28.13
CA LEU A 123 21.22 -3.87 -27.99
C LEU A 123 20.59 -4.46 -29.25
N LYS A 124 19.62 -3.78 -29.86
CA LYS A 124 19.00 -4.22 -31.13
C LYS A 124 20.03 -4.34 -32.25
N LYS A 125 20.91 -3.34 -32.40
CA LYS A 125 22.02 -3.31 -33.38
C LYS A 125 23.09 -4.38 -33.12
N LYS A 126 23.17 -4.94 -31.91
CA LYS A 126 24.09 -6.05 -31.56
C LYS A 126 23.47 -7.42 -31.81
N LYS A 127 22.14 -7.54 -31.71
CA LYS A 127 21.39 -8.76 -32.00
C LYS A 127 21.25 -9.06 -33.50
N LEU A 128 21.39 -8.05 -34.35
CA LEU A 128 21.35 -8.16 -35.82
C LEU A 128 22.71 -8.48 -36.47
N ARG A 129 23.77 -8.66 -35.67
CA ARG A 129 25.15 -8.91 -36.14
C ARG A 129 25.63 -10.35 -35.94
N ASN A 130 24.73 -11.26 -35.57
CA ASN A 130 24.97 -12.70 -35.49
C ASN A 130 24.05 -13.43 -36.46
#